data_AF-A0A3P7E2R8-F1
#
_entry.id   AF-A0A3P7E2R8-F1
#
_cell.length_a   1.000
_cell.length_b   1.000
_cell.length_c   1.000
_cell.angle_alpha   90.00
_cell.angle_beta   90.00
_cell.angle_gamma   90.00
#
_symmetry.space_group_name_H-M   'P 1'
#
loop_
_entity.id
_entity.type
_entity.pdbx_description
1 polymer ?
#
loop_
_entity_poly.entity_id
_entity_poly.type
_entity_poly.pdbx_seq_one_letter_code
_entity_poly.pdbx_strand_id
1 'polypeptide(L)'
;MGCLAFRPYLFIITIILTAYFGDTEKADQEYDNYQEFAVVEGQHGLFPTIFNLATNALIYADATCGQHNREIYCKLVEHVFNRQPQCDVCDANDVRKRHPIEFAIDGTR
;
A
#
# COMPACT_ATOMS: atom_id res chain seq x y z
N MET A 1 -7.55 -53.58 24.53
CA MET A 1 -6.70 -52.38 24.76
C MET A 1 -7.16 -51.27 23.83
N GLY A 2 -8.00 -50.37 24.33
CA GLY A 2 -8.85 -49.47 23.54
C GLY A 2 -8.24 -48.10 23.23
N CYS A 3 -7.27 -48.04 22.32
CA CYS A 3 -6.64 -46.77 21.92
C CYS A 3 -6.89 -46.33 20.47
N LEU A 4 -7.65 -47.08 19.66
CA LEU A 4 -7.75 -46.77 18.21
C LEU A 4 -8.93 -45.86 17.80
N ALA A 5 -9.91 -45.61 18.67
CA ALA A 5 -11.10 -44.83 18.29
C ALA A 5 -10.94 -43.30 18.40
N PHE A 6 -9.94 -42.78 19.12
CA PHE A 6 -9.72 -41.33 19.26
C PHE A 6 -8.95 -40.70 18.09
N ARG A 7 -8.19 -41.52 17.35
CA ARG A 7 -7.40 -41.07 16.20
C ARG A 7 -8.24 -40.45 15.07
N PRO A 8 -9.39 -41.01 14.64
CA PRO A 8 -10.19 -40.38 13.59
C PRO A 8 -10.78 -39.04 14.00
N TYR A 9 -11.16 -38.87 15.28
CA TYR A 9 -11.78 -37.63 15.75
C TYR A 9 -10.78 -36.47 15.79
N LEU A 10 -9.55 -36.72 16.23
CA LEU A 10 -8.47 -35.72 16.18
C LEU A 10 -8.12 -35.32 14.74
N PHE A 11 -8.08 -36.28 13.81
CA PHE A 11 -7.86 -35.97 12.39
C PHE A 11 -8.97 -35.08 11.80
N ILE A 12 -10.23 -35.38 12.12
CA ILE A 12 -11.38 -34.55 11.71
C ILE A 12 -11.25 -33.14 12.29
N ILE A 13 -10.91 -33.00 13.57
CA ILE A 13 -10.71 -31.68 14.21
C ILE A 13 -9.55 -30.91 13.56
N THR A 14 -8.44 -31.56 13.23
CA THR A 14 -7.32 -30.89 12.55
C THR A 14 -7.69 -30.45 11.14
N ILE A 15 -8.44 -31.26 10.39
CA ILE A 15 -8.91 -30.91 9.05
C ILE A 15 -9.87 -29.71 9.13
N ILE A 16 -10.79 -29.73 10.10
CA ILE A 16 -11.70 -28.61 10.36
C ILE A 16 -10.90 -27.36 10.73
N LEU A 17 -9.95 -27.43 11.67
CA LEU A 17 -9.11 -26.30 12.04
C LEU A 17 -8.29 -25.76 10.88
N THR A 18 -7.69 -26.62 10.04
CA THR A 18 -6.95 -26.17 8.85
C THR A 18 -7.86 -25.54 7.81
N ALA A 19 -9.11 -26.00 7.69
CA ALA A 19 -10.10 -25.38 6.81
C ALA A 19 -10.58 -24.02 7.34
N TYR A 20 -10.72 -23.88 8.67
CA TYR A 20 -11.12 -22.61 9.28
C TYR A 20 -10.00 -21.57 9.37
N PHE A 21 -8.74 -22.01 9.50
CA PHE A 21 -7.57 -21.10 9.55
C PHE A 21 -6.90 -20.86 8.19
N GLY A 22 -7.31 -21.59 7.14
CA GLY A 22 -6.66 -21.55 5.83
C GLY A 22 -7.01 -20.36 4.93
N ASP A 23 -8.08 -19.61 5.22
CA ASP A 23 -8.68 -18.66 4.25
C ASP A 23 -8.75 -17.20 4.74
N THR A 24 -7.70 -16.71 5.40
CA THR A 24 -7.52 -15.27 5.60
C THR A 24 -6.26 -14.76 4.92
N GLU A 25 -6.10 -15.09 3.64
CA GLU A 25 -5.32 -14.24 2.74
C GLU A 25 -6.22 -13.09 2.35
N LYS A 26 -6.13 -12.02 3.14
CA LYS A 26 -6.79 -10.75 2.87
C LYS A 26 -6.19 -10.21 1.58
N ALA A 27 -6.82 -10.56 0.45
CA ALA A 27 -6.60 -9.90 -0.81
C ALA A 27 -6.87 -8.41 -0.58
N ASP A 28 -5.82 -7.61 -0.49
CA ASP A 28 -5.91 -6.19 -0.75
C ASP A 28 -6.39 -6.09 -2.21
N GLN A 29 -7.71 -6.04 -2.38
CA GLN A 29 -8.33 -5.65 -3.64
C GLN A 29 -7.90 -4.21 -3.89
N GLU A 30 -6.81 -4.05 -4.61
CA GLU A 30 -6.49 -2.81 -5.31
C GLU A 30 -7.70 -2.51 -6.20
N TYR A 31 -8.52 -1.59 -5.71
CA TYR A 31 -9.75 -1.13 -6.34
C TYR A 31 -9.37 -0.40 -7.63
N ASP A 32 -9.26 -1.16 -8.71
CA ASP A 32 -8.98 -0.63 -10.04
C ASP A 32 -10.29 -0.05 -10.60
N ASN A 33 -10.61 1.19 -10.20
CA ASN A 33 -11.78 1.95 -10.67
C ASN A 33 -11.70 2.33 -12.17
N TYR A 34 -10.78 1.74 -12.93
CA TYR A 34 -10.53 2.07 -14.33
C TYR A 34 -11.12 1.04 -15.32
N GLN A 35 -11.78 -0.02 -14.82
CA GLN A 35 -12.36 -1.07 -15.66
C GLN A 35 -13.68 -0.70 -16.38
N GLU A 36 -14.21 0.52 -16.21
CA GLU A 36 -15.49 0.91 -16.82
C GLU A 36 -15.41 1.14 -18.36
N PHE A 37 -14.21 1.05 -18.97
CA PHE A 37 -14.02 1.15 -20.43
C PHE A 37 -13.40 -0.11 -21.07
N ALA A 38 -13.55 -1.29 -20.46
CA ALA A 38 -13.05 -2.53 -21.04
C ALA A 38 -13.60 -2.75 -22.47
N VAL A 39 -12.72 -2.57 -23.44
CA VAL A 39 -12.98 -2.72 -24.87
C VAL A 39 -13.26 -4.19 -25.18
N VAL A 40 -14.42 -4.50 -25.77
CA VAL A 40 -14.69 -5.82 -26.33
C VAL A 40 -13.72 -6.06 -27.48
N GLU A 41 -12.96 -7.15 -27.40
CA GLU A 41 -12.00 -7.57 -28.41
C GLU A 41 -12.67 -7.59 -29.81
N GLY A 42 -12.27 -6.66 -30.69
CA GLY A 42 -12.85 -6.49 -32.03
C GLY A 42 -13.60 -5.19 -32.30
N GLN A 43 -13.81 -4.33 -31.30
CA GLN A 43 -14.30 -2.95 -31.51
C GLN A 43 -13.21 -1.97 -31.04
N HIS A 44 -12.57 -1.22 -31.92
CA HIS A 44 -11.66 -0.17 -31.46
C HIS A 44 -12.46 0.88 -30.67
N GLY A 45 -12.34 0.85 -29.34
CA GLY A 45 -12.91 1.88 -28.48
C GLY A 45 -12.39 3.26 -28.90
N LEU A 46 -13.27 4.27 -28.91
CA LEU A 46 -12.92 5.64 -29.28
C LEU A 46 -12.07 6.36 -28.22
N PHE A 47 -11.84 5.70 -27.08
CA PHE A 47 -11.18 6.27 -25.92
C PHE A 47 -9.89 5.50 -25.62
N PRO A 48 -8.82 6.21 -25.22
CA PRO A 48 -7.59 5.57 -24.80
C PRO A 48 -7.80 4.79 -23.50
N THR A 49 -6.91 3.85 -23.22
CA THR A 49 -6.84 3.20 -21.90
C THR A 49 -6.63 4.26 -20.82
N ILE A 50 -7.25 4.10 -19.66
CA ILE A 50 -7.03 5.02 -18.53
C ILE A 50 -5.71 4.65 -17.86
N PHE A 51 -4.87 5.64 -17.59
CA PHE A 51 -3.61 5.48 -16.88
C PHE A 51 -3.27 6.74 -16.07
N ASN A 52 -2.35 6.62 -15.11
CA ASN A 52 -1.88 7.75 -14.33
C ASN A 52 -0.93 8.62 -15.16
N LEU A 53 -1.35 9.85 -15.50
CA LEU A 53 -0.54 10.80 -16.26
C LEU A 53 0.71 11.27 -15.51
N ALA A 54 0.72 11.15 -14.18
CA ALA A 54 1.86 11.54 -13.36
C ALA A 54 3.00 10.53 -13.43
N THR A 55 2.71 9.26 -13.74
CA THR A 55 3.73 8.23 -13.90
C THR A 55 4.66 8.60 -15.06
N ASN A 56 5.96 8.69 -14.78
CA ASN A 56 7.02 9.12 -15.71
C ASN A 56 6.92 10.58 -16.20
N ALA A 57 6.10 11.42 -15.57
CA ALA A 57 6.09 12.85 -15.85
C ALA A 57 7.37 13.52 -15.31
N LEU A 58 7.81 14.59 -15.97
CA LEU A 58 8.77 15.52 -15.39
C LEU A 58 8.00 16.53 -14.53
N ILE A 59 8.25 16.52 -13.22
CA ILE A 59 7.63 17.41 -12.26
C ILE A 59 8.70 18.32 -11.63
N TYR A 60 8.28 19.52 -11.24
CA TYR A 60 9.14 20.48 -10.56
C TYR A 60 8.38 21.09 -9.37
N ALA A 61 9.13 21.53 -8.37
CA ALA A 61 8.60 22.27 -7.24
C ALA A 61 9.54 23.43 -6.92
N ASP A 62 8.95 24.59 -6.59
CA ASP A 62 9.71 25.78 -6.25
C ASP A 62 10.36 25.68 -4.86
N ALA A 63 9.84 24.79 -3.99
CA ALA A 63 10.35 24.59 -2.64
C ALA A 63 10.19 23.12 -2.20
N THR A 64 11.24 22.58 -1.59
CA THR A 64 11.22 21.32 -0.82
C THR A 64 11.91 21.57 0.52
N CYS A 65 11.46 20.88 1.57
CA CYS A 65 12.09 21.03 2.88
C CYS A 65 13.51 20.46 2.87
N GLY A 66 14.37 20.97 3.73
CA GLY A 66 15.72 20.41 3.90
C GLY A 66 16.70 20.76 2.77
N GLN A 67 16.29 21.53 1.76
CA GLN A 67 17.10 21.83 0.57
C GLN A 67 18.32 22.70 0.88
N HIS A 68 18.16 23.72 1.73
CA HIS A 68 19.25 24.64 2.10
C HIS A 68 19.95 24.22 3.38
N ASN A 69 19.18 23.71 4.34
CA ASN A 69 19.66 23.25 5.64
C ASN A 69 18.66 22.26 6.22
N ARG A 70 19.11 21.47 7.19
CA ARG A 70 18.23 20.62 7.98
C ARG A 70 17.12 21.45 8.65
N GLU A 71 15.89 20.98 8.52
CA GLU A 71 14.66 21.62 9.02
C GLU A 71 13.88 20.69 9.96
N ILE A 72 12.98 21.25 10.77
CA ILE A 72 12.04 20.50 11.60
C ILE A 72 10.64 20.74 11.04
N TYR A 73 9.89 19.67 10.79
CA TYR A 73 8.48 19.75 10.40
C TYR A 73 7.61 19.07 11.46
N CYS A 74 6.37 19.52 11.61
CA CYS A 74 5.41 18.93 12.54
C CYS A 74 4.09 18.63 11.84
N LYS A 75 3.51 17.46 12.10
CA LYS A 75 2.17 17.07 11.65
C LYS A 75 1.17 17.61 12.67
N LEU A 76 0.19 18.38 12.21
CA LEU A 76 -0.78 19.05 13.10
C LEU A 76 -1.84 18.09 13.66
N VAL A 77 -2.16 17.02 12.93
CA VAL A 77 -3.19 16.07 13.30
C VAL A 77 -2.84 14.67 12.80
N GLU A 78 -2.21 13.85 13.65
CA GLU A 78 -2.30 12.40 13.50
C GLU A 78 -3.34 11.91 14.50
N HIS A 79 -4.53 11.54 14.02
CA HIS A 79 -5.64 11.03 14.84
C HIS A 79 -5.38 9.58 15.30
N VAL A 80 -4.19 9.31 15.83
CA VAL A 80 -3.83 7.98 16.32
C VAL A 80 -3.41 8.10 17.78
N PHE A 81 -4.20 7.48 18.65
CA PHE A 81 -3.82 7.32 20.04
C PHE A 81 -2.52 6.49 20.13
N ASN A 82 -1.57 6.96 20.96
CA ASN A 82 -0.37 6.22 21.36
C ASN A 82 0.80 6.14 20.33
N ARG A 83 1.17 7.24 19.66
CA ARG A 83 2.39 7.31 18.81
C ARG A 83 3.33 8.49 19.10
N GLN A 84 4.58 8.26 18.69
CA GLN A 84 5.83 9.03 18.80
C GLN A 84 5.76 10.44 18.14
N PRO A 85 6.79 11.31 18.24
CA PRO A 85 6.64 12.77 18.24
C PRO A 85 5.89 13.32 17.02
N GLN A 86 5.07 14.33 17.27
CA GLN A 86 4.34 15.10 16.25
C GLN A 86 5.28 15.84 15.28
N CYS A 87 6.60 15.78 15.49
CA CYS A 87 7.62 16.46 14.70
C CYS A 87 8.76 15.51 14.33
N ASP A 88 9.30 15.69 13.12
CA ASP A 88 10.50 15.02 12.65
C ASP A 88 11.38 16.01 11.87
N VAL A 89 12.47 15.51 11.31
CA VAL A 89 13.53 16.25 10.68
C VAL A 89 13.43 16.04 9.17
N CYS A 90 13.54 17.13 8.42
CA CYS A 90 13.72 17.09 6.99
C CYS A 90 15.14 17.54 6.62
N ASP A 91 15.86 16.73 5.86
CA ASP A 91 17.23 17.02 5.41
C ASP A 91 17.48 16.40 4.04
N ALA A 92 17.77 17.23 3.03
CA ALA A 92 18.02 16.76 1.66
C ALA A 92 19.27 15.86 1.55
N ASN A 93 20.20 15.95 2.50
CA ASN A 93 21.43 15.16 2.52
C ASN A 93 21.26 13.78 3.16
N ASP A 94 20.20 13.56 3.94
CA ASP A 94 19.89 12.25 4.53
C ASP A 94 18.83 11.54 3.69
N VAL A 95 19.21 10.43 3.07
CA VAL A 95 18.34 9.61 2.19
C VAL A 95 17.04 9.20 2.88
N ARG A 96 17.03 9.05 4.21
CA ARG A 96 15.85 8.62 4.98
C ARG A 96 14.97 9.79 5.44
N LYS A 97 15.43 11.03 5.28
CA LYS A 97 14.78 12.25 5.78
C LYS A 97 14.61 13.33 4.72
N ARG A 98 14.97 13.03 3.48
CA ARG A 98 14.74 13.89 2.32
C ARG A 98 13.33 13.73 1.80
N HIS A 99 12.78 14.82 1.28
CA HIS A 99 11.44 14.86 0.68
C HIS A 99 11.53 15.51 -0.71
N PRO A 100 12.21 14.86 -1.67
CA PRO A 100 12.38 15.40 -3.01
C PRO A 100 11.06 15.29 -3.81
N ILE A 101 10.90 16.12 -4.84
CA ILE A 101 9.63 16.24 -5.58
C ILE A 101 9.23 14.94 -6.27
N GLU A 102 10.19 14.10 -6.66
CA GLU A 102 9.98 12.81 -7.32
C GLU A 102 9.16 11.83 -6.47
N PHE A 103 9.16 11.96 -5.14
CA PHE A 103 8.34 11.12 -4.25
C PHE A 103 6.84 11.39 -4.42
N ALA A 104 6.44 12.47 -5.09
CA ALA A 104 5.05 12.70 -5.43
C ALA A 104 4.53 11.79 -6.57
N ILE A 105 5.42 11.13 -7.32
CA ILE A 105 5.07 10.32 -8.50
C ILE A 105 5.77 8.95 -8.55
N ASP A 106 6.41 8.53 -7.46
CA ASP A 106 7.18 7.28 -7.40
C ASP A 106 6.30 6.02 -7.29
N GLY A 107 4.99 6.18 -7.16
CA GLY A 107 4.03 5.10 -7.05
C GLY A 107 3.91 4.50 -5.64
N THR A 108 4.58 5.08 -4.63
CA THR A 108 4.40 4.70 -3.23
C THR A 108 3.12 5.34 -2.66
N ARG A 109 2.36 4.56 -1.88
CA ARG A 109 1.18 5.03 -1.12
C ARG A 109 1.47 5.00 0.37
#